data_AF-A0A418MSE6-F1
#
_entry.id   AF-A0A418MSE6-F1
#
_cell.length_a   1.000
_cell.length_b   1.000
_cell.length_c   1.000
_cell.angle_alpha   90.00
_cell.angle_beta   90.00
_cell.angle_gamma   90.00
#
_symmetry.space_group_name_H-M   'P 1'
#
loop_
_entity.id
_entity.type
_entity.pdbx_description
1 polymer ?
#
loop_
_entity_poly.entity_id
_entity_poly.type
_entity_poly.pdbx_seq_one_letter_code
_entity_poly.pdbx_strand_id
1 'polypeptide(L)'
;MSGSEERQTYREFTEAVNMKPGELQQWLETPESKHVGWQKKGTAGGESVGHESGRRIVDLLRRKRDQLSAADYKHMRKVVGYVRRHMAQRPSGDVRATRWRYSLMNWGHDPVKAPLPPPGGPSRKALERHGSPPKNRRGPAR
;
A
#
# COMPACT_ATOMS: atom_id res chain seq x y z
N MET A 1 -24.41 -6.70 -8.07
CA MET A 1 -23.23 -7.52 -7.71
C MET A 1 -22.04 -6.71 -7.15
N SER A 2 -22.04 -5.37 -7.07
CA SER A 2 -20.81 -4.60 -6.73
C SER A 2 -20.39 -4.59 -5.25
N GLY A 3 -21.29 -4.81 -4.30
CA GLY A 3 -20.97 -4.63 -2.87
C GLY A 3 -19.99 -5.66 -2.26
N SER A 4 -19.84 -6.85 -2.83
CA SER A 4 -18.81 -7.82 -2.42
C SER A 4 -17.44 -7.48 -3.02
N GLU A 5 -17.40 -7.08 -4.28
CA GLU A 5 -16.18 -6.70 -4.99
C GLU A 5 -15.54 -5.43 -4.43
N GLU A 6 -16.36 -4.42 -4.06
CA GLU A 6 -15.91 -3.19 -3.42
C GLU A 6 -15.32 -3.48 -2.02
N ARG A 7 -15.97 -4.35 -1.24
CA ARG A 7 -15.45 -4.83 0.05
C ARG A 7 -14.09 -5.49 -0.09
N GLN A 8 -13.95 -6.38 -1.08
CA GLN A 8 -12.70 -7.06 -1.35
C GLN A 8 -11.61 -6.09 -1.82
N THR A 9 -11.95 -5.18 -2.73
CA THR A 9 -11.04 -4.14 -3.23
C THR A 9 -10.52 -3.28 -2.08
N TYR A 10 -11.41 -2.81 -1.20
CA TYR A 10 -11.03 -1.99 -0.05
C TYR A 10 -10.10 -2.76 0.91
N ARG A 11 -10.44 -4.02 1.20
CA ARG A 11 -9.60 -4.90 2.00
C ARG A 11 -8.20 -5.05 1.38
N GLU A 12 -8.12 -5.43 0.11
CA GLU A 12 -6.82 -5.62 -0.56
C GLU A 12 -6.01 -4.32 -0.64
N PHE A 13 -6.68 -3.19 -0.84
CA PHE A 13 -6.05 -1.87 -0.82
C PHE A 13 -5.44 -1.53 0.54
N THR A 14 -6.18 -1.75 1.62
CA THR A 14 -5.69 -1.50 2.99
C THR A 14 -4.59 -2.46 3.44
N GLU A 15 -4.48 -3.65 2.84
CA GLU A 15 -3.32 -4.52 3.03
C GLU A 15 -2.11 -4.07 2.19
N ALA A 16 -2.35 -3.59 0.96
CA ALA A 16 -1.32 -3.12 0.05
C ALA A 16 -0.69 -1.80 0.51
N VAL A 17 -1.49 -0.83 0.97
CA VAL A 17 -1.00 0.47 1.46
C VAL A 17 -0.69 0.35 2.95
N ASN A 18 0.60 0.42 3.31
CA ASN A 18 1.06 0.27 4.69
C ASN A 18 1.70 1.54 5.27
N MET A 19 1.78 2.62 4.48
CA MET A 19 2.19 3.96 4.94
C MET A 19 0.97 4.74 5.44
N LYS A 20 1.13 5.49 6.52
CA LYS A 20 0.06 6.37 7.03
C LYS A 20 -0.12 7.58 6.12
N PRO A 21 -1.29 8.25 6.10
CA PRO A 21 -1.52 9.43 5.25
C PRO A 21 -0.46 10.53 5.43
N GLY A 22 -0.11 10.87 6.68
CA GLY A 22 0.90 11.89 6.96
C GLY A 22 2.31 11.47 6.57
N GLU A 23 2.64 10.19 6.74
CA GLU A 23 3.93 9.63 6.32
C GLU A 23 4.07 9.64 4.80
N LEU A 24 3.03 9.20 4.07
CA LEU A 24 3.03 9.24 2.61
C LEU A 24 3.09 10.68 2.10
N GLN A 25 2.37 11.62 2.73
CA GLN A 25 2.44 13.03 2.35
C GLN A 25 3.87 13.58 2.49
N GLN A 26 4.53 13.34 3.62
CA GLN A 26 5.92 13.78 3.84
C GLN A 26 6.87 13.14 2.82
N TRP A 27 6.67 11.85 2.51
CA TRP A 27 7.44 11.17 1.48
C TRP A 27 7.29 11.83 0.10
N LEU A 28 6.07 12.18 -0.30
CA LEU A 28 5.81 12.80 -1.60
C LEU A 28 6.46 14.18 -1.76
N GLU A 29 6.75 14.87 -0.65
CA GLU A 29 7.41 16.16 -0.70
C GLU A 29 8.92 16.05 -1.03
N THR A 30 9.51 14.86 -0.89
CA THR A 30 10.94 14.62 -1.09
C THR A 30 11.37 14.71 -2.56
N PRO A 31 12.63 15.11 -2.85
CA PRO A 31 13.19 15.04 -4.19
C PRO A 31 13.15 13.62 -4.76
N GLU A 32 13.45 12.61 -3.96
CA GLU A 32 13.47 11.20 -4.37
C GLU A 32 12.11 10.77 -4.91
N SER A 33 11.03 11.13 -4.21
CA SER A 33 9.67 10.83 -4.65
C SER A 33 9.34 11.47 -6.00
N LYS A 34 9.73 12.73 -6.19
CA LYS A 34 9.46 13.51 -7.42
C LYS A 34 10.21 12.98 -8.65
N HIS A 35 11.37 12.36 -8.46
CA HIS A 35 12.25 11.88 -9.54
C HIS A 35 12.14 10.37 -9.83
N VAL A 36 11.19 9.67 -9.20
CA VAL A 36 10.99 8.23 -9.36
C VAL A 36 9.65 7.92 -10.01
N GLY A 37 9.69 6.95 -10.94
CA GLY A 37 8.52 6.44 -11.65
C GLY A 37 8.48 6.82 -13.12
N TRP A 38 7.42 6.36 -13.79
CA TRP A 38 7.20 6.64 -15.20
C TRP A 38 6.52 8.00 -15.39
N GLN A 39 7.09 8.84 -16.26
CA GLN A 39 6.51 10.09 -16.72
C GLN A 39 5.77 9.84 -18.04
N LYS A 40 4.64 10.53 -18.25
CA LYS A 40 3.95 10.48 -19.54
C LYS A 40 4.85 11.09 -20.62
N LYS A 41 4.98 10.39 -21.76
CA LYS A 41 5.69 10.95 -22.93
C LYS A 41 5.01 12.27 -23.34
N GLY A 42 5.81 13.31 -23.57
CA GLY A 42 5.33 14.63 -23.99
C GLY A 42 5.16 15.67 -22.87
N THR A 43 5.33 15.29 -21.59
CA THR A 43 5.39 16.24 -20.48
C THR A 43 6.84 16.43 -20.03
N ALA A 44 7.54 17.40 -20.63
CA ALA A 44 8.86 17.81 -20.14
C ALA A 44 8.72 18.40 -18.72
N GLY A 45 9.38 17.81 -17.73
CA GLY A 45 9.24 18.21 -16.32
C GLY A 45 7.92 17.78 -15.65
N GLY A 46 7.16 16.88 -16.27
CA GLY A 46 5.89 16.38 -15.74
C GLY A 46 6.06 15.47 -14.52
N GLU A 47 5.10 15.52 -13.62
CA GLU A 47 4.99 14.62 -12.49
C GLU A 47 4.90 13.14 -12.92
N SER A 48 5.53 12.24 -12.15
CA SER A 48 5.42 10.81 -12.41
C SER A 48 4.02 10.27 -12.06
N VAL A 49 3.56 9.24 -12.79
CA VAL A 49 2.27 8.59 -12.50
C VAL A 49 2.21 8.02 -11.09
N GLY A 50 3.37 7.60 -10.54
CA GLY A 50 3.44 7.12 -9.17
C GLY A 50 3.23 8.23 -8.15
N HIS A 51 3.89 9.37 -8.34
CA HIS A 51 3.73 10.52 -7.46
C HIS A 51 2.28 11.06 -7.49
N GLU A 52 1.67 11.11 -8.68
CA GLU A 52 0.27 11.52 -8.86
C GLU A 52 -0.67 10.55 -8.12
N SER A 53 -0.39 9.25 -8.24
CA SER A 53 -1.13 8.21 -7.52
C SER A 53 -0.98 8.34 -6.01
N GLY A 54 0.22 8.68 -5.52
CA GLY A 54 0.49 8.87 -4.10
C GLY A 54 -0.40 9.94 -3.48
N ARG A 55 -0.54 11.11 -4.13
CA ARG A 55 -1.44 12.16 -3.64
C ARG A 55 -2.88 11.68 -3.57
N ARG A 56 -3.34 10.98 -4.60
CA ARG A 56 -4.68 10.39 -4.59
C ARG A 56 -4.87 9.35 -3.49
N ILE A 57 -3.85 8.56 -3.19
CA ILE A 57 -3.88 7.61 -2.06
C ILE A 57 -4.03 8.35 -0.73
N VAL A 58 -3.31 9.47 -0.53
CA VAL A 58 -3.47 10.30 0.68
C VAL A 58 -4.93 10.74 0.86
N ASP A 59 -5.57 11.22 -0.21
CA ASP A 59 -6.99 11.61 -0.18
C ASP A 59 -7.90 10.43 0.15
N LEU A 60 -7.68 9.27 -0.49
CA LEU A 60 -8.46 8.06 -0.25
C LEU A 60 -8.36 7.56 1.19
N LEU A 61 -7.18 7.62 1.79
CA LEU A 61 -6.98 7.20 3.18
C LEU A 61 -7.66 8.13 4.19
N ARG A 62 -7.98 9.38 3.80
CA ARG A 62 -8.69 10.36 4.64
C ARG A 62 -10.21 10.30 4.49
N ARG A 63 -10.73 9.69 3.42
CA ARG A 63 -12.16 9.56 3.17
C ARG A 63 -12.79 8.44 3.99
N LYS A 64 -14.06 8.63 4.36
CA LYS A 64 -14.88 7.56 4.91
C LYS A 64 -15.33 6.60 3.81
N ARG A 65 -15.61 5.35 4.17
CA ARG A 65 -15.91 4.29 3.20
C ARG A 65 -17.22 4.52 2.43
N ASP A 66 -18.19 5.18 3.05
CA ASP A 66 -19.48 5.60 2.45
C ASP A 66 -19.32 6.76 1.45
N GLN A 67 -18.19 7.47 1.46
CA GLN A 67 -17.86 8.55 0.53
C GLN A 67 -17.07 8.06 -0.70
N LEU A 68 -16.76 6.76 -0.80
CA LEU A 68 -15.96 6.22 -1.88
C LEU A 68 -16.80 6.05 -3.14
N SER A 69 -16.32 6.63 -4.24
CA SER A 69 -16.94 6.50 -5.56
C SER A 69 -16.47 5.25 -6.31
N ALA A 70 -17.16 4.86 -7.37
CA ALA A 70 -16.70 3.80 -8.28
C ALA A 70 -15.32 4.09 -8.88
N ALA A 71 -15.01 5.38 -9.13
CA ALA A 71 -13.70 5.80 -9.61
C ALA A 71 -12.59 5.59 -8.56
N ASP A 72 -12.92 5.68 -7.27
CA ASP A 72 -12.00 5.42 -6.16
C ASP A 72 -11.68 3.94 -6.06
N TYR A 73 -12.70 3.07 -6.12
CA TYR A 73 -12.48 1.63 -6.18
C TYR A 73 -11.68 1.20 -7.42
N LYS A 74 -11.88 1.85 -8.58
CA LYS A 74 -11.03 1.63 -9.77
C LYS A 74 -9.58 2.01 -9.51
N HIS A 75 -9.32 3.12 -8.81
CA HIS A 75 -7.97 3.51 -8.45
C HIS A 75 -7.35 2.57 -7.42
N MET A 76 -8.09 2.16 -6.39
CA MET A 76 -7.65 1.17 -5.41
C MET A 76 -7.19 -0.14 -6.07
N ARG A 77 -7.95 -0.66 -7.04
CA ARG A 77 -7.54 -1.84 -7.83
C ARG A 77 -6.23 -1.61 -8.59
N LYS A 78 -6.06 -0.42 -9.18
CA LYS A 78 -4.79 -0.03 -9.85
C LYS A 78 -3.62 -0.06 -8.87
N VAL A 79 -3.80 0.49 -7.67
CA VAL A 79 -2.78 0.51 -6.61
C VAL A 79 -2.41 -0.91 -6.18
N VAL A 80 -3.39 -1.75 -5.86
CA VAL A 80 -3.16 -3.16 -5.48
C VAL A 80 -2.39 -3.91 -6.56
N GLY A 81 -2.82 -3.78 -7.83
CA GLY A 81 -2.17 -4.44 -8.96
C GLY A 81 -0.74 -3.94 -9.21
N TYR A 82 -0.48 -2.64 -9.00
CA TYR A 82 0.87 -2.08 -9.10
C TYR A 82 1.78 -2.62 -7.99
N VAL A 83 1.36 -2.49 -6.73
CA VAL A 83 2.14 -2.90 -5.55
C VAL A 83 2.51 -4.38 -5.65
N ARG A 84 1.55 -5.26 -5.97
CA ARG A 84 1.80 -6.71 -6.10
C ARG A 84 2.82 -7.03 -7.19
N ARG A 85 2.64 -6.48 -8.39
CA ARG A 85 3.58 -6.70 -9.50
C ARG A 85 4.98 -6.18 -9.19
N HIS A 86 5.10 -5.00 -8.60
CA HIS A 86 6.41 -4.43 -8.25
C HIS A 86 7.07 -5.19 -7.09
N MET A 87 6.29 -5.68 -6.11
CA MET A 87 6.80 -6.54 -5.05
C MET A 87 7.36 -7.87 -5.58
N ALA A 88 6.73 -8.46 -6.59
CA ALA A 88 7.24 -9.65 -7.26
C ALA A 88 8.56 -9.42 -8.02
N GLN A 89 8.88 -8.17 -8.35
CA GLN A 89 10.12 -7.76 -9.03
C GLN A 89 11.18 -7.24 -8.04
N ARG A 90 11.15 -7.72 -6.79
CA ARG A 90 12.08 -7.28 -5.76
C ARG A 90 13.53 -7.57 -6.16
N PRO A 91 14.42 -6.56 -6.21
CA PRO A 91 15.84 -6.79 -6.48
C PRO A 91 16.50 -7.54 -5.32
N SER A 92 17.60 -8.25 -5.63
CA SER A 92 18.46 -8.84 -4.60
C SER A 92 19.24 -7.77 -3.84
N GLY A 93 19.68 -8.11 -2.63
CA GLY A 93 20.49 -7.21 -1.79
C GLY A 93 19.68 -6.22 -0.95
N ASP A 94 20.36 -5.16 -0.49
CA ASP A 94 19.72 -4.09 0.31
C ASP A 94 18.87 -3.19 -0.59
N VAL A 95 17.60 -3.09 -0.24
CA VAL A 95 16.60 -2.32 -1.00
C VAL A 95 16.29 -0.96 -0.37
N ARG A 96 16.87 -0.63 0.79
CA ARG A 96 16.53 0.56 1.60
C ARG A 96 16.63 1.87 0.82
N ALA A 97 17.65 2.03 -0.04
CA ALA A 97 17.87 3.26 -0.80
C ALA A 97 17.82 3.01 -2.31
N THR A 98 16.73 2.41 -2.80
CA THR A 98 16.60 2.02 -4.21
C THR A 98 15.41 2.69 -4.88
N ARG A 99 15.54 2.96 -6.19
CA ARG A 99 14.42 3.43 -7.03
C ARG A 99 13.21 2.49 -6.97
N TRP A 100 13.44 1.18 -6.79
CA TRP A 100 12.39 0.19 -6.60
C TRP A 100 11.56 0.47 -5.34
N ARG A 101 12.21 0.65 -4.18
CA ARG A 101 11.53 0.98 -2.93
C ARG A 101 10.83 2.33 -3.02
N TYR A 102 11.53 3.35 -3.53
CA TYR A 102 10.99 4.70 -3.66
C TYR A 102 9.74 4.73 -4.55
N SER A 103 9.74 3.93 -5.62
CA SER A 103 8.56 3.78 -6.46
C SER A 103 7.41 3.11 -5.73
N LEU A 104 7.65 2.08 -4.93
CA LEU A 104 6.60 1.47 -4.09
C LEU A 104 6.05 2.47 -3.04
N MET A 105 6.92 3.29 -2.45
CA MET A 105 6.53 4.31 -1.48
C MET A 105 5.65 5.40 -2.11
N ASN A 106 5.90 5.78 -3.38
CA ASN A 106 4.97 6.64 -4.14
C ASN A 106 3.57 6.04 -4.27
N TRP A 107 3.44 4.71 -4.17
CA TRP A 107 2.16 4.00 -4.18
C TRP A 107 1.68 3.60 -2.77
N GLY A 108 2.24 4.22 -1.73
CA GLY A 108 1.83 4.03 -0.33
C GLY A 108 2.29 2.71 0.29
N HIS A 109 3.18 1.97 -0.37
CA HIS A 109 3.74 0.72 0.15
C HIS A 109 5.23 0.88 0.46
N ASP A 110 5.61 0.73 1.72
CA ASP A 110 7.01 0.57 2.12
C ASP A 110 7.35 -0.90 2.36
N PRO A 111 8.14 -1.54 1.47
CA PRO A 111 8.48 -2.95 1.55
C PRO A 111 9.41 -3.32 2.72
N VAL A 112 9.94 -2.35 3.47
CA VAL A 112 10.74 -2.63 4.68
C VAL A 112 9.93 -2.51 5.98
N LYS A 113 8.66 -2.09 5.93
CA LYS A 113 7.81 -1.95 7.12
C LYS A 113 7.11 -3.24 7.50
N ALA A 114 6.55 -3.93 6.52
CA ALA A 114 5.79 -5.16 6.75
C ALA A 114 5.63 -5.97 5.46
N PRO A 115 5.49 -7.30 5.55
CA PRO A 115 5.18 -8.12 4.39
C PRO A 115 3.82 -7.77 3.80
N LEU A 116 3.67 -8.01 2.49
CA LEU A 116 2.41 -7.95 1.78
C LEU A 116 1.71 -9.32 1.89
N PRO A 117 0.52 -9.42 2.49
CA PRO A 117 -0.20 -10.69 2.56
C PRO A 117 -0.59 -11.21 1.17
N PRO A 118 -0.68 -12.54 0.99
CA PRO A 118 -1.11 -13.13 -0.27
C PRO A 118 -2.57 -12.75 -0.58
N PRO A 119 -2.95 -12.69 -1.87
CA PRO A 119 -4.35 -12.49 -2.27
C PRO A 119 -5.27 -13.53 -1.60
N GLY A 120 -6.39 -13.08 -1.04
CA GLY A 120 -7.35 -13.95 -0.36
C GLY A 120 -6.91 -14.54 0.99
N GLY A 121 -5.63 -14.42 1.36
CA GLY A 121 -5.10 -14.95 2.62
C GLY A 121 -5.47 -14.11 3.86
N PRO A 122 -4.99 -14.48 5.06
CA PRO A 122 -5.21 -13.73 6.29
C PRO A 122 -4.68 -12.29 6.19
N SER A 123 -5.35 -11.33 6.83
CA SER A 123 -4.85 -9.94 6.91
C SER A 123 -3.53 -9.86 7.67
N ARG A 124 -2.76 -8.79 7.49
CA ARG A 124 -1.52 -8.54 8.25
C ARG A 124 -1.76 -8.62 9.76
N LYS A 125 -2.84 -8.00 10.26
CA LYS A 125 -3.25 -8.08 11.68
C LYS A 125 -3.57 -9.51 12.13
N ALA A 126 -4.12 -10.35 11.25
CA ALA A 126 -4.38 -11.75 11.60
C ALA A 126 -3.08 -12.54 11.72
N LEU A 127 -2.12 -12.32 10.81
CA LEU A 127 -0.79 -12.95 10.86
C LEU A 127 -0.03 -12.57 12.15
N GLU A 128 -0.08 -11.30 12.54
CA GLU A 128 0.54 -10.81 13.80
C GLU A 128 -0.05 -11.47 15.05
N ARG A 129 -1.38 -11.69 15.07
CA ARG A 129 -2.06 -12.37 16.18
C ARG A 129 -1.72 -13.86 16.26
N HIS A 130 -1.64 -14.55 15.12
CA HIS A 130 -1.32 -15.98 15.08
C HIS A 130 0.17 -16.28 15.33
N GLY A 131 1.07 -15.30 15.15
CA GLY A 131 2.48 -15.41 15.51
C GLY A 131 2.78 -15.19 17.01
N SER A 132 1.79 -14.71 17.79
CA SER A 132 1.91 -14.61 19.25
C SER A 132 1.33 -15.87 19.89
N PRO A 133 2.12 -16.69 20.63
CA PRO A 133 1.57 -17.80 21.38
C PRO A 133 0.48 -17.26 22.33
N PRO A 134 -0.66 -17.96 22.50
CA PRO A 134 -1.63 -17.57 23.50
C PRO A 134 -0.90 -17.53 24.86
N LYS A 135 -0.97 -16.39 25.57
CA LYS A 135 -0.50 -16.32 26.95
C LYS A 135 -1.24 -17.40 27.72
N ASN A 136 -0.51 -18.41 28.19
CA ASN A 136 -1.06 -19.49 29.01
C ASN A 136 -1.95 -18.89 30.09
N ARG A 137 -3.27 -19.07 29.96
CA ARG A 137 -4.19 -18.88 31.07
C ARG A 137 -3.81 -19.92 32.10
N ARG A 138 -3.13 -19.50 33.17
CA ARG A 138 -2.96 -20.33 34.36
C ARG A 138 -4.37 -20.78 34.78
N GLY A 139 -4.64 -22.06 34.63
CA GLY A 139 -5.82 -22.69 35.21
C GLY A 139 -5.80 -22.53 36.72
N PRO A 140 -6.97 -22.59 37.39
CA PRO A 140 -7.02 -22.43 38.83
C PRO A 140 -6.24 -23.58 39.48
N ALA A 141 -5.31 -23.22 40.36
CA ALA A 141 -4.65 -24.19 41.23
C ALA A 141 -5.73 -24.90 42.06
N ARG A 142 -5.74 -26.23 42.00
CA ARG A 142 -6.48 -27.09 42.92
C ARG A 142 -5.68 -27.27 44.19
#